data_AF-A0A2G9S3L8-F1
#
_entry.id   AF-A0A2G9S3L8-F1
#
_cell.length_a   1.000
_cell.length_b   1.000
_cell.length_c   1.000
_cell.angle_alpha   90.00
_cell.angle_beta   90.00
_cell.angle_gamma   90.00
#
_symmetry.space_group_name_H-M   'P 1'
#
loop_
_entity.id
_entity.type
_entity.pdbx_description
1 polymer ?
#
loop_
_entity_poly.entity_id
_entity_poly.type
_entity_poly.pdbx_seq_one_letter_code
_entity_poly.pdbx_strand_id
1 'polypeptide(L)'
;MIYILGERRIRVHTMCLPVVSALSDVYAGADVQAVIGLLANMAVDRSVASSLSDARDALVNAAIDSLAAYRNSVLTVQQPGLLAPHSLRLFPMFVLALLKQ
;
A
#
# COMPACT_ATOMS: atom_id res chain seq x y z
N MET A 1 -19.37 -15.52 13.46
CA MET A 1 -20.67 -16.23 13.53
C MET A 1 -21.73 -15.21 13.16
N ILE A 2 -22.33 -15.32 11.98
CA ILE A 2 -23.36 -14.38 11.51
C ILE A 2 -24.66 -15.19 11.45
N TYR A 3 -25.70 -14.74 12.17
CA TYR A 3 -27.03 -15.30 12.05
C TYR A 3 -27.81 -14.46 11.05
N ILE A 4 -28.08 -15.02 9.86
CA ILE A 4 -29.07 -14.47 8.93
C ILE A 4 -30.16 -15.52 8.85
N LEU A 5 -31.41 -15.15 9.16
CA LEU A 5 -32.59 -16.02 9.12
C LEU A 5 -32.50 -17.27 10.04
N GLY A 6 -31.81 -17.18 11.18
CA GLY A 6 -31.74 -18.25 12.17
C GLY A 6 -30.71 -19.36 11.88
N GLU A 7 -29.96 -19.29 10.78
CA GLU A 7 -28.92 -20.27 10.50
C GLU A 7 -27.55 -19.83 11.01
N ARG A 8 -26.85 -20.77 11.69
CA ARG A 8 -25.45 -20.59 12.10
C ARG A 8 -24.54 -20.92 10.92
N ARG A 9 -23.93 -19.91 10.31
CA ARG A 9 -22.98 -20.08 9.19
C ARG A 9 -21.55 -19.73 9.60
N ILE A 10 -20.58 -20.47 9.05
CA ILE A 10 -19.15 -20.20 9.15
C ILE A 10 -18.65 -19.85 7.74
N ARG A 11 -17.96 -18.72 7.60
CA ARG A 11 -17.28 -18.32 6.36
C ARG A 11 -15.78 -18.53 6.55
N VAL A 12 -15.16 -19.29 5.67
CA VAL A 12 -13.72 -19.60 5.70
C VAL A 12 -13.08 -19.03 4.44
N HIS A 13 -11.95 -18.36 4.60
CA HIS A 13 -11.09 -17.90 3.50
C HIS A 13 -9.70 -18.53 3.69
N THR A 14 -9.15 -19.09 2.62
CA THR A 14 -7.80 -19.66 2.60
C THR A 14 -7.02 -18.99 1.48
N MET A 15 -5.84 -18.46 1.80
CA MET A 15 -4.96 -17.78 0.85
C MET A 15 -3.54 -18.35 0.99
N CYS A 16 -2.86 -18.54 -0.14
CA CYS A 16 -1.46 -18.96 -0.19
C CYS A 16 -0.67 -17.94 -1.01
N LEU A 17 0.46 -17.49 -0.50
CA LEU A 17 1.32 -16.50 -1.13
C LEU A 17 2.74 -17.07 -1.28
N PRO A 18 3.44 -16.81 -2.40
CA PRO A 18 4.80 -17.30 -2.59
C PRO A 18 5.78 -16.60 -1.65
N VAL A 19 6.78 -17.33 -1.16
CA VAL A 19 7.92 -16.78 -0.43
C VAL A 19 9.03 -16.51 -1.44
N VAL A 20 9.57 -15.29 -1.44
CA VAL A 20 10.60 -14.84 -2.39
C VAL A 20 11.85 -14.39 -1.65
N SER A 21 13.02 -14.53 -2.28
CA SER A 21 14.33 -14.12 -1.71
C SER A 21 14.87 -12.82 -2.28
N ALA A 22 14.28 -12.32 -3.38
CA ALA A 22 14.68 -11.07 -4.04
C ALA A 22 13.60 -9.99 -3.87
N LEU A 23 14.02 -8.77 -3.58
CA LEU A 23 13.11 -7.62 -3.41
C LEU A 23 12.38 -7.26 -4.71
N SER A 24 12.99 -7.51 -5.87
CA SER A 24 12.35 -7.32 -7.19
C SER A 24 11.01 -8.06 -7.28
N ASP A 25 10.96 -9.28 -6.75
CA ASP A 25 9.79 -10.14 -6.83
C ASP A 25 8.71 -9.70 -5.85
N VAL A 26 9.09 -9.13 -4.70
CA VAL A 26 8.17 -8.49 -3.76
C VAL A 26 7.47 -7.30 -4.43
N TYR A 27 8.25 -6.42 -5.06
CA TYR A 27 7.68 -5.29 -5.79
C TYR A 27 6.83 -5.75 -6.96
N ALA A 28 7.22 -6.79 -7.71
CA ALA A 28 6.43 -7.32 -8.82
C ALA A 28 5.06 -7.88 -8.36
N GLY A 29 5.00 -8.50 -7.18
CA GLY A 29 3.77 -9.04 -6.60
C GLY A 29 2.90 -8.05 -5.80
N ALA A 30 3.31 -6.78 -5.69
CA ALA A 30 2.59 -5.80 -4.89
C ALA A 30 1.24 -5.39 -5.53
N ASP A 31 0.14 -5.56 -4.81
CA ASP A 31 -1.17 -5.03 -5.18
C ASP A 31 -1.32 -3.58 -4.67
N VAL A 32 -1.19 -2.63 -5.58
CA VAL A 32 -1.28 -1.20 -5.26
C VAL A 32 -2.65 -0.80 -4.72
N GLN A 33 -3.74 -1.46 -5.11
CA GLN A 33 -5.08 -1.11 -4.60
C GLN A 33 -5.22 -1.53 -3.14
N ALA A 34 -4.74 -2.73 -2.80
CA ALA A 34 -4.73 -3.22 -1.42
C ALA A 34 -3.84 -2.34 -0.52
N VAL A 35 -2.66 -1.96 -1.01
CA VAL A 35 -1.74 -1.04 -0.30
C VAL A 35 -2.43 0.30 -0.02
N ILE A 36 -3.07 0.89 -1.02
CA ILE A 36 -3.78 2.16 -0.88
C ILE A 36 -4.98 2.04 0.09
N GLY A 37 -5.75 0.96 0.02
CA GLY A 37 -6.85 0.71 0.95
C GLY A 37 -6.38 0.62 2.40
N LEU A 38 -5.25 -0.05 2.65
CA LEU A 38 -4.65 -0.10 3.98
C LEU A 38 -4.16 1.29 4.44
N LEU A 39 -3.43 2.01 3.59
CA LEU A 39 -2.95 3.36 3.90
C LEU A 39 -4.09 4.33 4.18
N ALA A 40 -5.21 4.22 3.46
CA ALA A 40 -6.40 5.02 3.71
C ALA A 40 -6.96 4.77 5.12
N ASN A 41 -7.10 3.51 5.55
CA ASN A 41 -7.56 3.18 6.90
C ASN A 41 -6.60 3.74 7.97
N MET A 42 -5.28 3.55 7.77
CA MET A 42 -4.27 4.09 8.69
C MET A 42 -4.28 5.62 8.74
N ALA A 43 -4.53 6.29 7.61
CA ALA A 43 -4.64 7.74 7.55
C ALA A 43 -5.90 8.24 8.28
N VAL A 44 -7.03 7.53 8.16
CA VAL A 44 -8.25 7.83 8.94
C VAL A 44 -7.98 7.70 10.43
N ASP A 45 -7.39 6.59 10.88
CA ASP A 45 -7.05 6.38 12.29
C ASP A 45 -6.11 7.48 12.81
N ARG A 46 -5.08 7.83 12.03
CA ARG A 46 -4.13 8.90 12.38
C ARG A 46 -4.77 10.28 12.39
N SER A 47 -5.71 10.57 11.48
CA SER A 47 -6.41 11.85 11.44
C SER A 47 -7.24 12.11 12.69
N VAL A 48 -7.77 11.05 13.30
CA VAL A 48 -8.53 11.10 14.55
C VAL A 48 -7.61 11.12 15.77
N ALA A 49 -6.51 10.35 15.74
CA ALA A 49 -5.60 10.21 16.88
C ALA A 49 -4.60 11.37 17.02
N SER A 50 -4.21 12.03 15.93
CA SER A 50 -3.33 13.20 15.95
C SER A 50 -3.94 14.39 15.23
N SER A 51 -3.70 14.52 13.92
CA SER A 51 -4.19 15.63 13.12
C SER A 51 -4.27 15.25 11.65
N LEU A 52 -5.09 15.98 10.90
CA LEU A 52 -5.20 15.79 9.46
C LEU A 52 -3.89 16.12 8.72
N SER A 53 -3.11 17.10 9.18
CA SER A 53 -1.81 17.42 8.61
C SER A 53 -0.83 16.25 8.74
N ASP A 54 -0.74 15.64 9.93
CA ASP A 54 0.18 14.52 10.15
C ASP A 54 -0.22 13.30 9.31
N ALA A 55 -1.52 13.06 9.14
CA ALA A 55 -2.02 11.99 8.29
C ALA A 55 -1.63 12.21 6.82
N ARG A 56 -1.73 13.45 6.32
CA ARG A 56 -1.33 13.82 4.96
C ARG A 56 0.17 13.66 4.76
N ASP A 57 0.98 14.14 5.69
CA ASP A 57 2.44 13.99 5.64
C ASP A 57 2.86 12.52 5.68
N ALA A 58 2.21 11.70 6.51
CA ALA A 58 2.46 10.27 6.56
C ALA A 58 2.14 9.57 5.23
N LEU A 59 1.07 9.95 4.54
CA LEU A 59 0.71 9.40 3.22
C LEU A 59 1.75 9.77 2.16
N VAL A 60 2.22 11.02 2.16
CA VAL A 60 3.29 11.48 1.25
C VAL A 60 4.59 10.74 1.54
N ASN A 61 4.97 10.61 2.80
CA ASN A 61 6.18 9.89 3.21
C ASN A 61 6.11 8.41 2.83
N ALA A 62 4.95 7.75 3.00
CA ALA A 62 4.78 6.37 2.55
C ALA A 62 5.02 6.20 1.03
N ALA A 63 4.60 7.19 0.22
CA ALA A 63 4.86 7.21 -1.21
C ALA A 63 6.36 7.38 -1.53
N ILE A 64 7.00 8.35 -0.87
CA ILE A 64 8.42 8.66 -1.04
C ILE A 64 9.27 7.46 -0.63
N ASP A 65 9.04 6.92 0.57
CA ASP A 65 9.83 5.83 1.14
C ASP A 65 9.73 4.56 0.29
N SER A 66 8.53 4.21 -0.18
CA SER A 66 8.33 3.02 -1.01
C SER A 66 9.08 3.09 -2.34
N LEU A 67 9.08 4.26 -3.00
CA LEU A 67 9.76 4.47 -4.27
C LEU A 67 11.27 4.68 -4.10
N ALA A 68 11.69 5.35 -3.04
CA ALA A 68 13.10 5.50 -2.68
C ALA A 68 13.73 4.15 -2.32
N ALA A 69 13.03 3.32 -1.56
CA ALA A 69 13.47 1.96 -1.25
C ALA A 69 13.62 1.10 -2.51
N TYR A 70 12.69 1.20 -3.46
CA TYR A 70 12.80 0.53 -4.76
C TYR A 70 14.05 0.98 -5.51
N ARG A 71 14.28 2.29 -5.58
CA ARG A 71 15.45 2.87 -6.24
C ARG A 71 16.77 2.40 -5.62
N ASN A 72 16.83 2.32 -4.29
CA ASN A 72 18.07 1.99 -3.59
C ASN A 72 18.35 0.49 -3.52
N SER A 73 17.30 -0.34 -3.52
CA SER A 73 17.41 -1.77 -3.19
C SER A 73 17.19 -2.70 -4.38
N VAL A 74 16.55 -2.23 -5.46
CA VAL A 74 16.22 -3.05 -6.63
C VAL A 74 16.92 -2.56 -7.89
N LEU A 75 17.07 -1.25 -8.08
CA LEU A 75 17.73 -0.71 -9.27
C LEU A 75 19.26 -0.85 -9.14
N THR A 76 19.84 -1.60 -10.06
CA THR A 76 21.30 -1.76 -10.19
C THR A 76 21.97 -0.57 -10.87
N VAL A 77 21.25 0.15 -11.72
CA VAL A 77 21.74 1.36 -12.40
C VAL A 77 20.92 2.55 -11.97
N GLN A 78 21.57 3.52 -11.32
CA GLN A 78 20.93 4.77 -10.94
C GLN A 78 20.86 5.70 -12.15
N GLN A 79 19.68 5.79 -12.75
CA GLN A 79 19.39 6.75 -13.81
C GLN A 79 18.77 8.04 -13.24
N PRO A 80 18.98 9.20 -13.89
CA PRO A 80 18.28 10.42 -13.52
C PRO A 80 16.78 10.25 -13.76
N GLY A 81 15.97 10.56 -12.73
CA GLY A 81 14.51 10.45 -12.76
C GLY A 81 13.92 9.63 -11.61
N LEU A 82 12.59 9.60 -11.54
CA LEU A 82 11.84 8.76 -10.61
C LEU A 82 11.41 7.48 -11.34
N LEU A 83 12.09 6.37 -11.03
CA LEU A 83 11.76 5.06 -11.55
C LEU A 83 10.89 4.31 -10.54
N ALA A 84 9.76 3.79 -11.01
CA ALA A 84 8.82 3.00 -10.23
C ALA A 84 8.63 1.62 -10.86
N PRO A 85 8.42 0.55 -10.07
CA PRO A 85 8.03 -0.74 -10.61
C PRO A 85 6.63 -0.64 -11.22
N HIS A 86 6.31 -1.52 -12.17
CA HIS A 86 5.02 -1.51 -12.87
C HIS A 86 3.82 -1.59 -11.91
N SER A 87 3.95 -2.40 -10.85
CA SER A 87 2.96 -2.56 -9.78
C SER A 87 2.65 -1.26 -9.05
N LEU A 88 3.65 -0.41 -8.77
CA LEU A 88 3.48 0.84 -8.03
C LEU A 88 3.39 2.08 -8.91
N ARG A 89 3.28 1.95 -10.25
CA ARG A 89 3.24 3.11 -11.16
C ARG A 89 2.09 4.08 -10.87
N LEU A 90 0.97 3.56 -10.36
CA LEU A 90 -0.22 4.35 -10.00
C LEU A 90 -0.21 4.80 -8.54
N PHE A 91 0.78 4.38 -7.75
CA PHE A 91 0.81 4.61 -6.32
C PHE A 91 0.81 6.11 -5.95
N PRO A 92 1.66 6.98 -6.57
CA PRO A 92 1.60 8.42 -6.29
C PRO A 92 0.26 9.06 -6.68
N MET A 93 -0.37 8.58 -7.76
CA MET A 93 -1.67 9.09 -8.22
C MET A 93 -2.78 8.78 -7.22
N PHE A 94 -2.80 7.56 -6.66
CA PHE A 94 -3.77 7.20 -5.63
C PHE A 94 -3.54 7.93 -4.32
N VAL A 95 -2.28 8.10 -3.90
CA VAL A 95 -1.97 8.94 -2.73
C VAL A 95 -2.46 10.37 -2.95
N LEU A 96 -2.22 10.96 -4.11
CA LEU A 96 -2.75 12.30 -4.44
C LEU A 96 -4.28 12.35 -4.40
N ALA A 97 -4.96 11.29 -4.86
CA ALA A 97 -6.42 11.21 -4.78
C ALA A 97 -6.93 11.19 -3.33
N LEU A 98 -6.26 10.45 -2.43
CA LEU A 98 -6.57 10.45 -1.00
C LEU A 98 -6.34 11.83 -0.34
N LEU A 99 -5.31 12.56 -0.77
CA LEU A 99 -4.99 13.89 -0.22
C LEU A 99 -5.97 14.98 -0.66
N LYS A 100 -6.64 14.78 -1.80
CA LYS A 100 -7.59 15.75 -2.39
C LYS A 100 -9.03 15.58 -1.91
N GLN A 101 -9.36 14.48 -1.24
CA GLN A 101 -10.61 14.37 -0.49
C GLN A 101 -10.56 15.23 0.77
#